data_AF-A0A4Q3DZG0-F1
#
_entry.id   AF-A0A4Q3DZG0-F1
#
_cell.length_a   1.000
_cell.length_b   1.000
_cell.length_c   1.000
_cell.angle_alpha   90.00
_cell.angle_beta   90.00
_cell.angle_gamma   90.00
#
_symmetry.space_group_name_H-M   'P 1'
#
loop_
_entity.id
_entity.type
_entity.pdbx_description
1 polymer ?
#
loop_
_entity_poly.entity_id
_entity_poly.type
_entity_poly.pdbx_seq_one_letter_code
_entity_poly.pdbx_strand_id
1 'polypeptide(L)'
;MKIASVNFTNTYATDFDSLLNKYNKVQAFKGTDYLGPKNINTLTQDLKFYNTLIIQVTDVDIRNPLVLDFIRSNQKIKKVVIALFGNGSVLGMMDDITAPVIWSEKVTPISSGYLAQAIFGGVALEQKLPRSFSVKYATNTGFTTFKTRLQYAIPEMAGINSTNLKEIDDIANEAMREHATPGCVVLVAKDGKVIFNKAYGYHTYDADEPDKLTDIFDVASVTKIGATTMEVMQLVEQGKLSLDSTMGRYVPVARGTNKNNITVRSLMLHQAGLAPYIPFHDRIKPADHSPDSSAAYPTKVADGYFVRKDYYKDVMLPTMLKTGVTGCDCYQYSDLSMYFMKEVVESVTARPLNEYVQTEFYNKLGMQTAGFL
;
A
#
# COMPACT_ATOMS: atom_id res chain seq x y z
N MET A 1 9.54 1.71 7.15
CA MET A 1 9.54 0.94 8.42
C MET A 1 10.19 -0.41 8.15
N LYS A 2 11.04 -0.94 9.06
CA LYS A 2 11.67 -2.26 8.89
C LYS A 2 11.18 -3.18 10.01
N ILE A 3 10.40 -4.20 9.64
CA ILE A 3 9.70 -5.07 10.60
C ILE A 3 10.33 -6.46 10.60
N ALA A 4 10.58 -6.99 11.79
CA ALA A 4 10.88 -8.40 11.99
C ALA A 4 9.77 -9.05 12.82
N SER A 5 9.39 -10.27 12.47
CA SER A 5 8.64 -11.13 13.37
C SER A 5 9.57 -12.17 13.98
N VAL A 6 9.52 -12.32 15.30
CA VAL A 6 10.33 -13.26 16.06
C VAL A 6 9.38 -14.28 16.69
N ASN A 7 9.45 -15.52 16.22
CA ASN A 7 8.69 -16.62 16.81
C ASN A 7 9.56 -17.48 17.71
N PHE A 8 9.10 -17.76 18.93
CA PHE A 8 9.71 -18.77 19.78
C PHE A 8 9.01 -20.12 19.61
N THR A 9 7.90 -20.39 20.31
CA THR A 9 7.23 -21.70 20.27
C THR A 9 5.81 -21.68 19.69
N ASN A 10 5.37 -20.61 19.01
CA ASN A 10 4.09 -20.63 18.30
C ASN A 10 4.15 -21.65 17.14
N THR A 11 3.31 -22.69 17.22
CA THR A 11 3.24 -23.77 16.24
C THR A 11 2.72 -23.30 14.87
N TYR A 12 1.98 -22.18 14.82
CA TYR A 12 1.37 -21.64 13.60
C TYR A 12 2.05 -20.36 13.11
N ALA A 13 3.33 -20.17 13.43
CA ALA A 13 4.07 -18.97 13.06
C ALA A 13 4.19 -18.77 11.55
N THR A 14 4.28 -19.84 10.76
CA THR A 14 4.31 -19.75 9.29
C THR A 14 3.03 -19.10 8.74
N ASP A 15 1.86 -19.51 9.24
CA ASP A 15 0.56 -18.92 8.84
C ASP A 15 0.45 -17.46 9.27
N PHE A 16 0.90 -17.18 10.50
CA PHE A 16 0.97 -15.83 11.06
C PHE A 16 1.85 -14.90 10.20
N ASP A 17 3.08 -15.31 9.90
CA ASP A 17 4.06 -14.52 9.14
C ASP A 17 3.65 -14.36 7.67
N SER A 18 3.02 -15.37 7.08
CA SER A 18 2.43 -15.29 5.74
C SER A 18 1.35 -14.20 5.69
N LEU A 19 0.48 -14.13 6.69
CA LEU A 19 -0.55 -13.09 6.78
C LEU A 19 0.01 -11.71 7.09
N LEU A 20 1.04 -11.59 7.94
CA LEU A 20 1.72 -10.30 8.14
C LEU A 20 2.27 -9.75 6.81
N ASN A 21 2.85 -10.63 5.97
CA ASN A 21 3.40 -10.27 4.67
C ASN A 21 2.34 -9.83 3.65
N LYS A 22 1.05 -10.06 3.91
CA LYS A 22 -0.05 -9.48 3.11
C LYS A 22 -0.31 -8.00 3.40
N TYR A 23 0.23 -7.45 4.49
CA TYR A 23 0.08 -6.04 4.87
C TYR A 23 1.34 -5.21 4.74
N ASN A 24 2.51 -5.83 4.95
CA ASN A 24 3.81 -5.18 4.92
C ASN A 24 4.91 -6.24 4.80
N LYS A 25 6.06 -5.91 4.22
CA LYS A 25 7.22 -6.82 4.21
C LYS A 25 7.72 -7.06 5.64
N VAL A 26 7.57 -8.28 6.13
CA VAL A 26 8.03 -8.70 7.47
C VAL A 26 9.01 -9.85 7.36
N GLN A 27 10.23 -9.64 7.88
CA GLN A 27 11.23 -10.71 7.95
C GLN A 27 10.95 -11.61 9.15
N ALA A 28 10.74 -12.91 8.92
CA ALA A 28 10.59 -13.89 9.98
C ALA A 28 11.95 -14.34 10.55
N PHE A 29 11.98 -14.54 11.87
CA PHE A 29 13.10 -15.08 12.65
C PHE A 29 12.59 -16.16 13.59
N LYS A 30 13.27 -17.31 13.59
CA LYS A 30 13.01 -18.39 14.54
C LYS A 30 13.82 -18.19 15.81
N GLY A 31 13.21 -17.53 16.80
CA GLY A 31 13.81 -17.20 18.09
C GLY A 31 14.29 -18.42 18.89
N THR A 32 13.66 -19.59 18.71
CA THR A 32 14.10 -20.84 19.35
C THR A 32 15.52 -21.26 18.96
N ASP A 33 15.98 -20.94 17.75
CA ASP A 33 17.36 -21.21 17.32
C ASP A 33 18.40 -20.41 18.14
N TYR A 34 17.95 -19.36 18.84
CA TYR A 34 18.77 -18.47 19.68
C TYR A 34 18.63 -18.76 21.18
N LEU A 35 17.87 -19.78 21.58
CA LEU A 35 17.82 -20.23 22.97
C LEU A 35 18.87 -21.31 23.29
N GLY A 36 19.62 -21.74 22.28
CA GLY A 36 20.72 -22.70 22.39
C GLY A 36 22.09 -22.07 22.10
N PRO A 37 22.98 -22.73 21.34
CA PRO A 37 24.37 -22.28 21.12
C PRO A 37 24.50 -20.88 20.50
N LYS A 38 23.58 -20.51 19.60
CA LYS A 38 23.58 -19.19 18.95
C LYS A 38 23.31 -18.05 19.94
N ASN A 39 22.68 -18.34 21.08
CA ASN A 39 22.29 -17.46 22.19
C ASN A 39 21.50 -16.19 21.79
N ILE A 40 20.80 -15.62 22.78
CA ILE A 40 19.84 -14.53 22.56
C ILE A 40 20.48 -13.16 22.25
N ASN A 41 21.78 -13.01 22.55
CA ASN A 41 22.52 -11.80 22.20
C ASN A 41 22.78 -11.72 20.69
N THR A 42 23.01 -12.86 20.03
CA THR A 42 23.12 -12.93 18.57
C THR A 42 21.81 -12.54 17.90
N LEU A 43 20.66 -12.94 18.46
CA LEU A 43 19.36 -12.49 17.95
C LEU A 43 19.24 -10.96 17.99
N THR A 44 19.70 -10.35 19.08
CA THR A 44 19.70 -8.89 19.21
C THR A 44 20.59 -8.22 18.15
N GLN A 45 21.74 -8.81 17.82
CA GLN A 45 22.60 -8.34 16.74
C GLN A 45 21.95 -8.48 15.36
N ASP A 46 21.32 -9.62 15.07
CA ASP A 46 20.65 -9.87 13.80
C ASP A 46 19.44 -8.93 13.61
N LEU A 47 18.80 -8.53 14.72
CA LEU A 47 17.66 -7.60 14.72
C LEU A 47 18.06 -6.11 14.72
N LYS A 48 19.34 -5.76 14.68
CA LYS A 48 19.80 -4.36 14.89
C LYS A 48 19.17 -3.36 13.92
N PHE A 49 18.97 -3.73 12.66
CA PHE A 49 18.41 -2.86 11.61
C PHE A 49 16.87 -2.85 11.53
N TYR A 50 16.18 -3.61 12.37
CA TYR A 50 14.72 -3.62 12.46
C TYR A 50 14.28 -2.67 13.57
N ASN A 51 13.39 -1.73 13.24
CA ASN A 51 12.90 -0.73 14.19
C ASN A 51 11.55 -1.10 14.82
N THR A 52 10.87 -2.10 14.25
CA THR A 52 9.65 -2.68 14.78
C THR A 52 9.81 -4.20 14.91
N LEU A 53 9.49 -4.75 16.08
CA LEU A 53 9.47 -6.19 16.34
C LEU A 53 8.04 -6.65 16.64
N ILE A 54 7.63 -7.74 15.98
CA ILE A 54 6.42 -8.48 16.31
C ILE A 54 6.87 -9.79 16.96
N ILE A 55 6.68 -9.91 18.27
CA ILE A 55 7.16 -11.05 19.05
C ILE A 55 6.00 -12.02 19.26
N GLN A 56 6.09 -13.20 18.65
CA GLN A 56 5.13 -14.29 18.80
C GLN A 56 5.60 -15.21 19.93
N VAL A 57 4.78 -15.37 20.95
CA VAL A 57 5.11 -16.12 22.17
C VAL A 57 3.94 -16.93 22.68
N THR A 58 4.24 -18.07 23.29
CA THR A 58 3.29 -18.87 24.06
C THR A 58 3.43 -18.62 25.55
N ASP A 59 2.56 -19.21 26.36
CA ASP A 59 2.71 -19.23 27.81
C ASP A 59 3.97 -19.96 28.29
N VAL A 60 4.49 -20.91 27.51
CA VAL A 60 5.80 -21.55 27.78
C VAL A 60 6.94 -20.55 27.58
N ASP A 61 6.87 -19.72 26.53
CA ASP A 61 7.90 -18.74 26.23
C ASP A 61 7.98 -17.64 27.29
N ILE A 62 6.84 -17.15 27.78
CA ILE A 62 6.80 -16.10 28.81
C ILE A 62 7.39 -16.59 30.15
N ARG A 63 7.31 -17.89 30.44
CA ARG A 63 7.93 -18.50 31.62
C ARG A 63 9.45 -18.62 31.50
N ASN A 64 10.02 -18.43 30.30
CA ASN A 64 11.46 -18.43 30.10
C ASN A 64 12.04 -17.03 30.38
N PRO A 65 12.88 -16.86 31.42
CA PRO A 65 13.44 -15.55 31.77
C PRO A 65 14.22 -14.89 30.63
N LEU A 66 14.91 -15.68 29.80
CA LEU A 66 15.68 -15.15 28.66
C LEU A 66 14.77 -14.45 27.65
N VAL A 67 13.60 -15.05 27.35
CA VAL A 67 12.64 -14.48 26.40
C VAL A 67 12.03 -13.20 26.99
N LEU A 68 11.66 -13.23 28.27
CA LEU A 68 11.07 -12.07 28.93
C LEU A 68 12.07 -10.90 29.02
N ASP A 69 13.33 -11.17 29.34
CA ASP A 69 14.39 -10.16 29.38
C ASP A 69 14.74 -9.62 27.99
N PHE A 70 14.66 -10.46 26.96
CA PHE A 70 14.77 -10.01 25.56
C PHE A 70 13.65 -9.03 25.19
N ILE A 71 12.41 -9.31 25.57
CA ILE A 71 11.27 -8.39 25.36
C ILE A 71 11.51 -7.08 26.12
N ARG A 72 11.86 -7.16 27.41
CA ARG A 72 12.14 -5.98 28.28
C ARG A 72 13.24 -5.08 27.72
N SER A 73 14.29 -5.68 27.18
CA SER A 73 15.41 -4.94 26.60
C SER A 73 14.98 -4.25 25.29
N ASN A 74 14.26 -4.96 24.42
CA ASN A 74 13.89 -4.43 23.11
C ASN A 74 12.79 -3.36 23.18
N GLN A 75 11.82 -3.44 24.09
CA GLN A 75 10.78 -2.41 24.21
C GLN A 75 11.32 -1.01 24.55
N LYS A 76 12.53 -0.93 25.13
CA LYS A 76 13.18 0.35 25.47
C LYS A 76 13.75 1.07 24.25
N ILE A 77 14.06 0.34 23.18
CA ILE A 77 14.84 0.85 22.03
C ILE A 77 14.15 0.64 20.68
N LYS A 78 13.11 -0.20 20.61
CA LYS A 78 12.36 -0.54 19.40
C LYS A 78 10.87 -0.47 19.67
N LYS A 79 10.08 -0.31 18.62
CA LYS A 79 8.63 -0.54 18.70
C LYS A 79 8.40 -2.04 18.80
N VAL A 80 7.75 -2.49 19.87
CA VAL A 80 7.46 -3.92 20.09
C VAL A 80 5.96 -4.13 20.13
N VAL A 81 5.48 -5.17 19.47
CA VAL A 81 4.10 -5.69 19.61
C VAL A 81 4.21 -7.16 19.97
N ILE A 82 3.45 -7.61 20.95
CA ILE A 82 3.49 -8.99 21.43
C ILE A 82 2.21 -9.70 21.03
N ALA A 83 2.35 -10.80 20.30
CA ALA A 83 1.27 -11.73 20.01
C ALA A 83 1.41 -12.93 20.96
N LEU A 84 0.59 -12.94 22.02
CA LEU A 84 0.59 -13.99 23.04
C LEU A 84 -0.48 -15.04 22.73
N PHE A 85 -0.07 -16.30 22.75
CA PHE A 85 -0.94 -17.46 22.53
C PHE A 85 -0.96 -18.37 23.76
N GLY A 86 -2.11 -18.97 24.06
CA GLY A 86 -2.26 -19.95 25.13
C GLY A 86 -2.70 -19.36 26.46
N ASN A 87 -2.33 -20.04 27.56
CA ASN A 87 -2.92 -19.78 28.87
C ASN A 87 -2.56 -18.39 29.41
N GLY A 88 -3.57 -17.53 29.62
CA GLY A 88 -3.40 -16.16 30.11
C GLY A 88 -2.83 -16.01 31.53
N SER A 89 -2.67 -17.10 32.30
CA SER A 89 -2.04 -17.06 33.63
C SER A 89 -0.66 -16.41 33.67
N VAL A 90 0.04 -16.35 32.54
CA VAL A 90 1.35 -15.71 32.41
C VAL A 90 1.28 -14.19 32.21
N LEU A 91 0.09 -13.61 31.98
CA LEU A 91 -0.06 -12.16 31.75
C LEU A 91 0.52 -11.34 32.91
N GLY A 92 0.35 -11.78 34.16
CA GLY A 92 0.93 -11.09 35.32
C GLY A 92 2.46 -11.06 35.35
N MET A 93 3.14 -12.00 34.66
CA MET A 93 4.61 -11.96 34.50
C MET A 93 5.06 -10.81 33.59
N MET A 94 4.13 -10.21 32.84
CA MET A 94 4.37 -9.11 31.91
C MET A 94 3.89 -7.75 32.45
N ASP A 95 3.69 -7.63 33.78
CA ASP A 95 3.24 -6.38 34.40
C ASP A 95 4.16 -5.19 34.09
N ASP A 96 5.47 -5.44 33.97
CA ASP A 96 6.48 -4.43 33.63
C ASP A 96 6.66 -4.17 32.12
N ILE A 97 5.96 -4.92 31.26
CA ILE A 97 6.02 -4.77 29.80
C ILE A 97 5.08 -3.65 29.33
N THR A 98 5.61 -2.58 28.72
CA THR A 98 4.80 -1.46 28.21
C THR A 98 4.37 -1.67 26.76
N ALA A 99 4.96 -2.62 26.05
CA ALA A 99 4.56 -2.98 24.70
C ALA A 99 3.09 -3.48 24.65
N PRO A 100 2.32 -3.13 23.60
CA PRO A 100 0.98 -3.68 23.40
C PRO A 100 1.02 -5.20 23.28
N VAL A 101 0.14 -5.85 24.04
CA VAL A 101 -0.07 -7.31 24.03
C VAL A 101 -1.42 -7.61 23.40
N ILE A 102 -1.42 -8.39 22.33
CA ILE A 102 -2.61 -8.99 21.76
C ILE A 102 -2.61 -10.46 22.15
N TRP A 103 -3.64 -10.90 22.84
CA TRP A 103 -3.69 -12.23 23.44
C TRP A 103 -4.82 -13.07 22.83
N SER A 104 -4.53 -14.33 22.57
CA SER A 104 -5.52 -15.37 22.33
C SER A 104 -5.30 -16.55 23.27
N GLU A 105 -6.36 -16.98 23.95
CA GLU A 105 -6.33 -18.21 24.75
C GLU A 105 -6.11 -19.46 23.88
N LYS A 106 -6.52 -19.39 22.62
CA LYS A 106 -6.42 -20.50 21.66
C LYS A 106 -5.09 -20.44 20.92
N VAL A 107 -4.51 -21.62 20.67
CA VAL A 107 -3.35 -21.81 19.81
C VAL A 107 -3.82 -22.58 18.58
N THR A 108 -4.23 -21.86 17.54
CA THR A 108 -4.81 -22.44 16.30
C THR A 108 -4.37 -21.63 15.07
N PRO A 109 -4.50 -22.17 13.84
CA PRO A 109 -4.26 -21.39 12.63
C PRO A 109 -5.17 -20.16 12.56
N ILE A 110 -6.43 -20.32 12.97
CA ILE A 110 -7.43 -19.24 12.97
C ILE A 110 -7.03 -18.13 13.94
N SER A 111 -6.73 -18.44 15.20
CA SER A 111 -6.31 -17.42 16.18
C SER A 111 -5.04 -16.71 15.76
N SER A 112 -4.06 -17.44 15.20
CA SER A 112 -2.84 -16.86 14.64
C SER A 112 -3.14 -15.90 13.49
N GLY A 113 -4.01 -16.30 12.56
CA GLY A 113 -4.41 -15.44 11.46
C GLY A 113 -5.16 -14.20 11.90
N TYR A 114 -6.03 -14.30 12.91
CA TYR A 114 -6.72 -13.13 13.48
C TYR A 114 -5.74 -12.16 14.15
N LEU A 115 -4.79 -12.65 14.95
CA LEU A 115 -3.81 -11.80 15.63
C LEU A 115 -2.88 -11.11 14.62
N ALA A 116 -2.40 -11.82 13.60
CA ALA A 116 -1.57 -11.22 12.54
C ALA A 116 -2.30 -10.06 11.84
N GLN A 117 -3.56 -10.27 11.49
CA GLN A 117 -4.38 -9.25 10.82
C GLN A 117 -4.75 -8.10 11.76
N ALA A 118 -4.98 -8.36 13.05
CA ALA A 118 -5.29 -7.33 14.05
C ALA A 118 -4.13 -6.34 14.24
N ILE A 119 -2.87 -6.81 14.19
CA ILE A 119 -1.68 -5.95 14.28
C ILE A 119 -1.69 -4.84 13.22
N PHE A 120 -2.18 -5.15 12.02
CA PHE A 120 -2.27 -4.20 10.90
C PHE A 120 -3.66 -3.60 10.70
N GLY A 121 -4.61 -3.82 11.61
CA GLY A 121 -5.95 -3.25 11.53
C GLY A 121 -6.89 -3.91 10.52
N GLY A 122 -6.55 -5.12 10.04
CA GLY A 122 -7.45 -5.95 9.22
C GLY A 122 -8.60 -6.56 10.03
N VAL A 123 -8.40 -6.70 11.34
CA VAL A 123 -9.39 -7.19 12.30
C VAL A 123 -9.51 -6.18 13.46
N ALA A 124 -10.74 -5.85 13.83
CA ALA A 124 -11.04 -5.05 15.02
C ALA A 124 -10.95 -5.93 16.29
N LEU A 125 -10.42 -5.37 17.36
CA LEU A 125 -10.36 -6.00 18.68
C LEU A 125 -11.34 -5.27 19.59
N GLU A 126 -12.39 -5.96 20.01
CA GLU A 126 -13.48 -5.36 20.81
C GLU A 126 -13.64 -6.01 22.19
N GLN A 127 -13.05 -7.19 22.36
CA GLN A 127 -13.18 -8.01 23.56
C GLN A 127 -12.35 -7.43 24.71
N LYS A 128 -12.85 -7.62 25.94
CA LYS A 128 -12.15 -7.29 27.19
C LYS A 128 -11.77 -8.57 27.93
N LEU A 129 -10.83 -8.46 28.87
CA LEU A 129 -10.40 -9.60 29.67
C LEU A 129 -11.58 -10.18 30.48
N PRO A 130 -11.81 -11.50 30.46
CA PRO A 130 -12.95 -12.12 31.14
C PRO A 130 -12.74 -12.26 32.66
N ARG A 131 -11.49 -12.13 33.12
CA ARG A 131 -11.09 -12.20 34.54
C ARG A 131 -9.79 -11.45 34.75
N SER A 132 -9.45 -11.18 36.01
CA SER A 132 -8.15 -10.59 36.38
C SER A 132 -7.03 -11.63 36.35
N PHE A 133 -5.89 -11.26 35.79
CA PHE A 133 -4.64 -12.03 35.79
C PHE A 133 -3.54 -11.35 36.62
N SER A 134 -3.65 -10.04 36.81
CA SER A 134 -2.84 -9.22 37.72
C SER A 134 -3.55 -7.91 38.03
N VAL A 135 -2.89 -7.00 38.76
CA VAL A 135 -3.39 -5.64 39.00
C VAL A 135 -3.50 -4.86 37.68
N LYS A 136 -2.54 -5.04 36.77
CA LYS A 136 -2.54 -4.39 35.45
C LYS A 136 -3.52 -5.04 34.48
N TYR A 137 -3.56 -6.37 34.45
CA TYR A 137 -4.44 -7.16 33.57
C TYR A 137 -5.72 -7.53 34.31
N ALA A 138 -6.50 -6.52 34.71
CA ALA A 138 -7.73 -6.69 35.48
C ALA A 138 -8.92 -7.11 34.60
N THR A 139 -9.93 -7.73 35.20
CA THR A 139 -11.19 -8.06 34.52
C THR A 139 -11.84 -6.85 33.85
N ASN A 140 -12.48 -7.07 32.71
CA ASN A 140 -13.14 -6.04 31.88
C ASN A 140 -12.21 -4.92 31.35
N THR A 141 -10.88 -5.11 31.41
CA THR A 141 -9.91 -4.19 30.80
C THR A 141 -9.44 -4.69 29.42
N GLY A 142 -8.89 -3.78 28.62
CA GLY A 142 -8.40 -4.06 27.26
C GLY A 142 -8.59 -2.85 26.36
N PHE A 143 -7.81 -2.74 25.30
CA PHE A 143 -8.00 -1.70 24.27
C PHE A 143 -9.06 -2.13 23.27
N THR A 144 -9.82 -1.17 22.74
CA THR A 144 -10.70 -1.40 21.59
C THR A 144 -10.04 -0.81 20.35
N THR A 145 -10.05 -1.54 19.24
CA THR A 145 -9.60 -1.06 17.93
C THR A 145 -10.73 -1.13 16.92
N PHE A 146 -10.61 -0.38 15.83
CA PHE A 146 -11.52 -0.43 14.70
C PHE A 146 -10.76 -0.92 13.46
N LYS A 147 -11.49 -1.55 12.55
CA LYS A 147 -10.94 -2.04 11.29
C LYS A 147 -10.58 -0.86 10.39
N THR A 148 -9.33 -0.82 9.94
CA THR A 148 -8.79 0.25 9.07
C THR A 148 -8.23 -0.30 7.75
N ARG A 149 -8.08 -1.62 7.63
CA ARG A 149 -7.59 -2.30 6.43
C ARG A 149 -8.47 -3.47 6.05
N LEU A 150 -8.30 -3.97 4.83
CA LEU A 150 -8.96 -5.19 4.38
C LEU A 150 -8.52 -6.39 5.22
N GLN A 151 -9.47 -7.26 5.55
CA GLN A 151 -9.23 -8.55 6.19
C GLN A 151 -8.99 -9.60 5.09
N TYR A 152 -8.06 -10.52 5.25
CA TYR A 152 -7.96 -11.72 4.41
C TYR A 152 -8.75 -12.85 5.07
N ALA A 153 -9.71 -13.39 4.34
CA ALA A 153 -10.67 -14.35 4.86
C ALA A 153 -11.09 -15.37 3.78
N ILE A 154 -11.75 -16.44 4.22
CA ILE A 154 -12.43 -17.36 3.31
C ILE A 154 -13.73 -16.73 2.76
N PRO A 155 -14.19 -17.11 1.56
CA PRO A 155 -15.40 -16.58 0.94
C PRO A 155 -16.65 -16.64 1.84
N GLU A 156 -16.79 -17.70 2.63
CA GLU A 156 -17.95 -17.95 3.48
C GLU A 156 -18.10 -16.89 4.59
N MET A 157 -16.99 -16.27 5.03
CA MET A 157 -17.02 -15.15 5.97
C MET A 157 -17.57 -13.85 5.38
N ALA A 158 -17.72 -13.78 4.06
CA ALA A 158 -18.42 -12.73 3.34
C ALA A 158 -19.77 -13.22 2.77
N GLY A 159 -20.26 -14.39 3.21
CA GLY A 159 -21.49 -14.99 2.71
C GLY A 159 -21.42 -15.35 1.22
N ILE A 160 -20.24 -15.72 0.72
CA ILE A 160 -20.02 -16.20 -0.64
C ILE A 160 -19.64 -17.68 -0.58
N ASN A 161 -20.24 -18.50 -1.43
CA ASN A 161 -19.81 -19.89 -1.60
C ASN A 161 -18.50 -19.90 -2.40
N SER A 162 -17.46 -20.51 -1.87
CA SER A 162 -16.16 -20.67 -2.54
C SER A 162 -16.24 -21.29 -3.94
N THR A 163 -17.21 -22.17 -4.20
CA THR A 163 -17.40 -22.76 -5.54
C THR A 163 -17.76 -21.73 -6.59
N ASN A 164 -18.42 -20.63 -6.22
CA ASN A 164 -18.80 -19.55 -7.15
C ASN A 164 -17.59 -18.78 -7.66
N LEU A 165 -16.44 -18.87 -6.96
CA LEU A 165 -15.22 -18.18 -7.37
C LEU A 165 -14.37 -19.01 -8.34
N LYS A 166 -14.70 -20.29 -8.55
CA LYS A 166 -13.94 -21.17 -9.45
C LYS A 166 -13.96 -20.66 -10.90
N GLU A 167 -15.04 -20.03 -11.34
CA GLU A 167 -15.14 -19.47 -12.70
C GLU A 167 -14.07 -18.39 -12.96
N ILE A 168 -13.55 -17.74 -11.92
CA ILE A 168 -12.43 -16.79 -12.06
C ILE A 168 -11.18 -17.50 -12.58
N ASP A 169 -10.88 -18.70 -12.06
CA ASP A 169 -9.76 -19.50 -12.55
C ASP A 169 -9.98 -19.86 -14.03
N ASP A 170 -11.20 -20.25 -14.39
CA ASP A 170 -11.53 -20.69 -15.75
C ASP A 170 -11.38 -19.51 -16.76
N ILE A 171 -11.85 -18.32 -16.41
CA ILE A 171 -11.72 -17.08 -17.22
C ILE A 171 -10.25 -16.64 -17.33
N ALA A 172 -9.50 -16.62 -16.22
CA ALA A 172 -8.10 -16.24 -16.25
C ALA A 172 -7.28 -17.19 -17.14
N ASN A 173 -7.54 -18.50 -17.03
CA ASN A 173 -6.91 -19.50 -17.89
C ASN A 173 -7.31 -19.37 -19.35
N GLU A 174 -8.57 -19.05 -19.64
CA GLU A 174 -9.03 -18.76 -21.00
C GLU A 174 -8.30 -17.57 -21.61
N ALA A 175 -8.18 -16.45 -20.88
CA ALA A 175 -7.47 -15.27 -21.36
C ALA A 175 -6.01 -15.58 -21.76
N MET A 176 -5.33 -16.46 -21.01
CA MET A 176 -3.98 -16.91 -21.37
C MET A 176 -3.98 -17.85 -22.57
N ARG A 177 -4.90 -18.83 -22.64
CA ARG A 177 -5.02 -19.77 -23.77
C ARG A 177 -5.30 -19.05 -25.09
N GLU A 178 -6.17 -18.04 -25.06
CA GLU A 178 -6.55 -17.23 -26.22
C GLU A 178 -5.54 -16.10 -26.52
N HIS A 179 -4.40 -16.09 -25.83
CA HIS A 179 -3.35 -15.08 -25.96
C HIS A 179 -3.83 -13.62 -25.74
N ALA A 180 -4.89 -13.41 -24.96
CA ALA A 180 -5.36 -12.07 -24.60
C ALA A 180 -4.43 -11.36 -23.59
N THR A 181 -3.72 -12.13 -22.75
CA THR A 181 -2.69 -11.66 -21.82
C THR A 181 -1.70 -12.79 -21.50
N PRO A 182 -0.40 -12.52 -21.24
CA PRO A 182 0.55 -13.56 -20.81
C PRO A 182 0.35 -14.00 -19.35
N GLY A 183 -0.25 -13.13 -18.53
CA GLY A 183 -0.49 -13.33 -17.11
C GLY A 183 -1.44 -12.30 -16.53
N CYS A 184 -1.88 -12.51 -15.30
CA CYS A 184 -2.70 -11.55 -14.56
C CYS A 184 -2.72 -11.83 -13.04
N VAL A 185 -3.12 -10.81 -12.28
CA VAL A 185 -3.44 -10.95 -10.85
C VAL A 185 -4.89 -10.52 -10.61
N VAL A 186 -5.67 -11.38 -9.95
CA VAL A 186 -7.08 -11.13 -9.66
C VAL A 186 -7.32 -11.09 -8.16
N LEU A 187 -7.93 -10.00 -7.68
CA LEU A 187 -8.34 -9.81 -6.29
C LEU A 187 -9.85 -9.55 -6.20
N VAL A 188 -10.52 -10.26 -5.30
CA VAL A 188 -11.94 -10.03 -4.98
C VAL A 188 -12.07 -9.70 -3.50
N ALA A 189 -12.75 -8.58 -3.21
CA ALA A 189 -13.08 -8.17 -1.85
C ALA A 189 -14.58 -7.89 -1.70
N LYS A 190 -15.16 -8.34 -0.58
CA LYS A 190 -16.55 -8.08 -0.19
C LYS A 190 -16.63 -7.80 1.30
N ASP A 191 -17.40 -6.77 1.70
CA ASP A 191 -17.58 -6.36 3.10
C ASP A 191 -16.25 -6.15 3.85
N GLY A 192 -15.30 -5.52 3.16
CA GLY A 192 -13.94 -5.28 3.64
C GLY A 192 -13.09 -6.54 3.81
N LYS A 193 -13.48 -7.68 3.23
CA LYS A 193 -12.74 -8.95 3.28
C LYS A 193 -12.24 -9.33 1.89
N VAL A 194 -10.94 -9.49 1.71
CA VAL A 194 -10.34 -10.18 0.56
C VAL A 194 -10.66 -11.66 0.67
N ILE A 195 -11.40 -12.17 -0.30
CA ILE A 195 -11.88 -13.56 -0.37
C ILE A 195 -11.27 -14.34 -1.54
N PHE A 196 -10.58 -13.64 -2.44
CA PHE A 196 -9.83 -14.21 -3.54
C PHE A 196 -8.63 -13.30 -3.82
N ASN A 197 -7.44 -13.87 -4.01
CA ASN A 197 -6.24 -13.14 -4.40
C ASN A 197 -5.23 -14.11 -5.02
N LYS A 198 -5.17 -14.17 -6.35
CA LYS A 198 -4.36 -15.16 -7.09
C LYS A 198 -3.68 -14.55 -8.30
N ALA A 199 -2.45 -15.00 -8.55
CA ALA A 199 -1.67 -14.71 -9.75
C ALA A 199 -1.74 -15.89 -10.74
N TYR A 200 -1.69 -15.58 -12.03
CA TYR A 200 -1.77 -16.52 -13.13
C TYR A 200 -0.76 -16.16 -14.20
N GLY A 201 -0.21 -17.17 -14.88
CA GLY A 201 0.65 -16.96 -16.04
C GLY A 201 2.01 -16.35 -15.71
N TYR A 202 2.50 -15.54 -16.62
CA TYR A 202 3.87 -15.03 -16.66
C TYR A 202 3.90 -13.57 -17.10
N HIS A 203 5.03 -12.90 -16.86
CA HIS A 203 5.23 -11.50 -17.25
C HIS A 203 5.12 -11.30 -18.77
N THR A 204 5.60 -12.27 -19.55
CA THR A 204 5.59 -12.27 -21.00
C THR A 204 5.14 -13.63 -21.55
N TYR A 205 4.82 -13.69 -22.85
CA TYR A 205 4.43 -14.95 -23.50
C TYR A 205 5.56 -15.97 -23.59
N ASP A 206 6.81 -15.55 -23.42
CA ASP A 206 7.98 -16.44 -23.41
C ASP A 206 8.04 -17.32 -22.16
N ALA A 207 7.26 -16.97 -21.12
CA ALA A 207 7.10 -17.72 -19.88
C ALA A 207 8.37 -17.88 -19.03
N ASP A 208 9.27 -16.89 -19.09
CA ASP A 208 10.53 -16.88 -18.32
C ASP A 208 10.33 -16.57 -16.84
N GLU A 209 9.37 -15.70 -16.49
CA GLU A 209 9.12 -15.27 -15.12
C GLU A 209 7.62 -15.36 -14.77
N PRO A 210 7.23 -16.25 -13.83
CA PRO A 210 5.83 -16.39 -13.44
C PRO A 210 5.35 -15.19 -12.64
N ASP A 211 4.11 -14.78 -12.88
CA ASP A 211 3.46 -13.72 -12.12
C ASP A 211 3.34 -14.08 -10.64
N LYS A 212 3.58 -13.10 -9.78
CA LYS A 212 3.49 -13.19 -8.32
C LYS A 212 2.55 -12.11 -7.80
N LEU A 213 1.90 -12.40 -6.67
CA LEU A 213 1.07 -11.43 -5.95
C LEU A 213 1.82 -10.17 -5.48
N THR A 214 3.16 -10.21 -5.51
CA THR A 214 4.05 -9.13 -5.10
C THR A 214 4.61 -8.34 -6.26
N ASP A 215 4.29 -8.72 -7.50
CA ASP A 215 4.76 -8.00 -8.68
C ASP A 215 4.10 -6.63 -8.77
N ILE A 216 4.83 -5.68 -9.34
CA ILE A 216 4.39 -4.29 -9.49
C ILE A 216 4.01 -4.10 -10.95
N PHE A 217 2.78 -3.65 -11.17
CA PHE A 217 2.24 -3.40 -12.50
C PHE A 217 2.17 -1.89 -12.76
N ASP A 218 2.48 -1.48 -13.99
CA ASP A 218 2.08 -0.15 -14.47
C ASP A 218 0.56 -0.14 -14.62
N VAL A 219 -0.10 0.76 -13.90
CA VAL A 219 -1.56 0.87 -13.86
C VAL A 219 -2.11 1.90 -14.85
N ALA A 220 -1.24 2.57 -15.62
CA ALA A 220 -1.58 3.51 -16.67
C ALA A 220 -2.70 4.49 -16.26
N SER A 221 -3.80 4.53 -17.00
CA SER A 221 -4.92 5.44 -16.76
C SER A 221 -5.66 5.25 -15.42
N VAL A 222 -5.44 4.15 -14.71
CA VAL A 222 -5.93 4.02 -13.32
C VAL A 222 -5.30 5.07 -12.42
N THR A 223 -4.12 5.61 -12.77
CA THR A 223 -3.47 6.74 -12.08
C THR A 223 -4.39 7.96 -11.98
N LYS A 224 -5.28 8.19 -12.96
CA LYS A 224 -6.20 9.33 -12.93
C LYS A 224 -7.12 9.27 -11.71
N ILE A 225 -7.70 8.11 -11.42
CA ILE A 225 -8.55 7.90 -10.25
C ILE A 225 -7.76 7.59 -8.98
N GLY A 226 -6.61 6.93 -9.13
CA GLY A 226 -5.74 6.48 -8.04
C GLY A 226 -4.75 7.52 -7.55
N ALA A 227 -4.68 8.70 -8.18
CA ALA A 227 -3.91 9.85 -7.69
C ALA A 227 -4.71 11.15 -7.88
N THR A 228 -4.81 11.62 -9.12
CA THR A 228 -5.30 12.97 -9.44
C THR A 228 -6.69 13.25 -8.88
N THR A 229 -7.67 12.36 -9.10
CA THR A 229 -9.03 12.56 -8.61
C THR A 229 -9.10 12.63 -7.09
N MET A 230 -8.36 11.76 -6.37
CA MET A 230 -8.36 11.77 -4.91
C MET A 230 -7.82 13.08 -4.37
N GLU A 231 -6.70 13.55 -4.93
CA GLU A 231 -6.06 14.79 -4.51
C GLU A 231 -6.96 16.00 -4.76
N VAL A 232 -7.54 16.08 -5.96
CA VAL A 232 -8.46 17.18 -6.33
C VAL A 232 -9.67 17.22 -5.42
N MET A 233 -10.31 16.07 -5.18
CA MET A 233 -11.50 16.02 -4.33
C MET A 233 -11.20 16.29 -2.86
N GLN A 234 -10.05 15.87 -2.34
CA GLN A 234 -9.62 16.25 -1.00
C GLN A 234 -9.36 17.76 -0.88
N LEU A 235 -8.78 18.39 -1.90
CA LEU A 235 -8.58 19.85 -1.91
C LEU A 235 -9.92 20.60 -2.00
N VAL A 236 -10.94 20.02 -2.64
CA VAL A 236 -12.32 20.52 -2.63
C VAL A 236 -12.92 20.43 -1.23
N GLU A 237 -12.82 19.27 -0.57
CA GLU A 237 -13.30 19.07 0.80
C GLU A 237 -12.64 20.03 1.80
N GLN A 238 -11.37 20.35 1.59
CA GLN A 238 -10.62 21.32 2.41
C GLN A 238 -10.93 22.79 2.07
N GLY A 239 -11.77 23.06 1.06
CA GLY A 239 -12.09 24.42 0.60
C GLY A 239 -10.92 25.14 -0.10
N LYS A 240 -9.85 24.43 -0.44
CA LYS A 240 -8.66 24.99 -1.13
C LYS A 240 -8.82 25.05 -2.65
N LEU A 241 -9.63 24.15 -3.19
CA LEU A 241 -9.96 24.06 -4.61
C LEU A 241 -11.48 24.13 -4.78
N SER A 242 -11.95 24.76 -5.85
CA SER A 242 -13.36 24.77 -6.25
C SER A 242 -13.48 24.22 -7.67
N LEU A 243 -14.38 23.26 -7.88
CA LEU A 243 -14.63 22.67 -9.20
C LEU A 243 -15.18 23.71 -10.19
N ASP A 244 -15.92 24.70 -9.70
CA ASP A 244 -16.54 25.75 -10.52
C ASP A 244 -15.62 26.95 -10.77
N SER A 245 -14.41 26.93 -10.21
CA SER A 245 -13.36 27.88 -10.55
C SER A 245 -12.69 27.53 -11.88
N THR A 246 -12.09 28.52 -12.51
CA THR A 246 -11.38 28.35 -13.78
C THR A 246 -9.93 27.92 -13.58
N MET A 247 -9.36 27.24 -14.57
CA MET A 247 -7.96 26.83 -14.55
C MET A 247 -7.03 28.03 -14.43
N GLY A 248 -7.33 29.15 -15.09
CA GLY A 248 -6.52 30.38 -14.98
C GLY A 248 -6.44 30.94 -13.55
N ARG A 249 -7.39 30.60 -12.67
CA ARG A 249 -7.31 30.93 -11.24
C ARG A 249 -6.09 30.27 -10.59
N TYR A 250 -5.91 28.98 -10.85
CA TYR A 250 -4.91 28.13 -10.18
C TYR A 250 -3.58 28.03 -10.93
N VAL A 251 -3.61 28.10 -12.26
CA VAL A 251 -2.43 27.91 -13.13
C VAL A 251 -2.13 29.25 -13.83
N PRO A 252 -1.20 30.08 -13.31
CA PRO A 252 -0.96 31.42 -13.83
C PRO A 252 -0.55 31.44 -15.31
N VAL A 253 0.19 30.44 -15.78
CA VAL A 253 0.62 30.34 -17.18
C VAL A 253 -0.52 30.04 -18.16
N ALA A 254 -1.70 29.64 -17.66
CA ALA A 254 -2.90 29.49 -18.49
C ALA A 254 -3.63 30.83 -18.71
N ARG A 255 -3.31 31.88 -17.93
CA ARG A 255 -3.93 33.20 -18.08
C ARG A 255 -3.59 33.81 -19.44
N GLY A 256 -4.58 34.42 -20.09
CA GLY A 256 -4.43 34.99 -21.44
C GLY A 256 -4.38 33.96 -22.57
N THR A 257 -4.53 32.66 -22.28
CA THR A 257 -4.67 31.60 -23.30
C THR A 257 -6.13 31.18 -23.45
N ASN A 258 -6.43 30.38 -24.48
CA ASN A 258 -7.74 29.73 -24.64
C ASN A 258 -8.07 28.69 -23.53
N LYS A 259 -7.15 28.48 -22.59
CA LYS A 259 -7.30 27.60 -21.43
C LYS A 259 -7.80 28.35 -20.18
N ASN A 260 -7.71 29.68 -20.15
CA ASN A 260 -7.97 30.49 -18.95
C ASN A 260 -9.33 30.22 -18.28
N ASN A 261 -10.38 30.08 -19.09
CA ASN A 261 -11.77 29.99 -18.62
C ASN A 261 -12.30 28.57 -18.52
N ILE A 262 -11.47 27.55 -18.82
CA ILE A 262 -11.87 26.16 -18.64
C ILE A 262 -12.08 25.91 -17.15
N THR A 263 -13.23 25.38 -16.75
CA THR A 263 -13.48 25.07 -15.34
C THR A 263 -12.71 23.83 -14.91
N VAL A 264 -12.35 23.75 -13.62
CA VAL A 264 -11.75 22.52 -13.07
C VAL A 264 -12.71 21.33 -13.24
N ARG A 265 -14.02 21.56 -13.10
CA ARG A 265 -15.07 20.56 -13.36
C ARG A 265 -14.96 20.00 -14.78
N SER A 266 -14.85 20.84 -15.80
CA SER A 266 -14.72 20.41 -17.19
C SER A 266 -13.44 19.61 -17.43
N LEU A 267 -12.33 19.94 -16.76
CA LEU A 267 -11.10 19.13 -16.83
C LEU A 267 -11.32 17.74 -16.26
N MET A 268 -11.88 17.65 -15.04
CA MET A 268 -12.15 16.39 -14.33
C MET A 268 -13.15 15.49 -15.06
N LEU A 269 -14.13 16.07 -15.75
CA LEU A 269 -15.16 15.33 -16.50
C LEU A 269 -14.76 15.01 -17.95
N HIS A 270 -13.55 15.38 -18.37
CA HIS A 270 -13.13 15.27 -19.77
C HIS A 270 -14.08 16.00 -20.74
N GLN A 271 -14.57 17.18 -20.34
CA GLN A 271 -15.49 18.04 -21.10
C GLN A 271 -14.85 19.39 -21.47
N ALA A 272 -13.54 19.53 -21.29
CA ALA A 272 -12.82 20.78 -21.54
C ALA A 272 -12.57 21.07 -23.03
N GLY A 273 -13.04 20.21 -23.94
CA GLY A 273 -12.77 20.32 -25.39
C GLY A 273 -11.29 20.24 -25.76
N LEU A 274 -10.48 19.58 -24.91
CA LEU A 274 -9.04 19.40 -25.11
C LEU A 274 -8.75 18.25 -26.07
N ALA A 275 -7.66 18.36 -26.82
CA ALA A 275 -7.16 17.26 -27.64
C ALA A 275 -6.98 15.98 -26.79
N PRO A 276 -7.33 14.78 -27.30
CA PRO A 276 -7.23 13.54 -26.54
C PRO A 276 -5.82 13.25 -26.01
N TYR A 277 -4.81 13.37 -26.87
CA TYR A 277 -3.40 13.22 -26.52
C TYR A 277 -2.54 14.03 -27.48
N ILE A 278 -1.27 14.20 -27.13
CA ILE A 278 -0.22 14.72 -28.03
C ILE A 278 0.89 13.67 -28.08
N PRO A 279 1.33 13.22 -29.27
CA PRO A 279 2.43 12.27 -29.40
C PRO A 279 3.76 13.00 -29.11
N PHE A 280 4.09 13.18 -27.83
CA PHE A 280 5.31 13.89 -27.45
C PHE A 280 6.59 13.15 -27.85
N HIS A 281 6.54 11.83 -28.02
CA HIS A 281 7.66 11.04 -28.51
C HIS A 281 8.12 11.49 -29.91
N ASP A 282 7.20 11.88 -30.79
CA ASP A 282 7.52 12.42 -32.13
C ASP A 282 8.23 13.78 -32.07
N ARG A 283 8.20 14.45 -30.92
CA ARG A 283 8.79 15.78 -30.70
C ARG A 283 10.13 15.73 -29.98
N ILE A 284 10.60 14.55 -29.58
CA ILE A 284 11.89 14.38 -28.93
C ILE A 284 13.00 14.52 -29.98
N LYS A 285 13.91 15.46 -29.76
CA LYS A 285 15.09 15.64 -30.61
C LYS A 285 16.25 14.77 -30.11
N PRO A 286 17.29 14.53 -30.92
CA PRO A 286 18.50 13.84 -30.47
C PRO A 286 19.11 14.42 -29.18
N ALA A 287 19.04 15.75 -28.99
CA ALA A 287 19.55 16.40 -27.79
C ALA A 287 18.64 16.26 -26.55
N ASP A 288 17.38 15.87 -26.75
CA ASP A 288 16.38 15.77 -25.67
C ASP A 288 16.41 14.42 -24.95
N HIS A 289 17.24 13.46 -25.39
CA HIS A 289 17.35 12.17 -24.74
C HIS A 289 18.80 11.66 -24.64
N SER A 290 18.99 10.69 -23.76
CA SER A 290 20.26 9.99 -23.52
C SER A 290 19.97 8.51 -23.24
N PRO A 291 20.85 7.59 -23.66
CA PRO A 291 20.75 6.19 -23.24
C PRO A 291 21.03 5.99 -21.75
N ASP A 292 21.80 6.92 -21.16
CA ASP A 292 22.23 6.85 -19.77
C ASP A 292 21.54 7.90 -18.90
N SER A 293 21.24 7.50 -17.67
CA SER A 293 20.72 8.41 -16.64
C SER A 293 21.78 9.40 -16.18
N SER A 294 21.37 10.65 -16.01
CA SER A 294 22.23 11.68 -15.39
C SER A 294 21.38 12.81 -14.81
N ALA A 295 22.01 13.76 -14.13
CA ALA A 295 21.33 14.99 -13.69
C ALA A 295 20.72 15.80 -14.86
N ALA A 296 21.27 15.65 -16.08
CA ALA A 296 20.73 16.27 -17.28
C ALA A 296 19.61 15.45 -17.93
N TYR A 297 19.56 14.13 -17.69
CA TYR A 297 18.58 13.18 -18.24
C TYR A 297 18.04 12.28 -17.12
N PRO A 298 17.21 12.83 -16.21
CA PRO A 298 16.82 12.11 -15.00
C PRO A 298 15.63 11.16 -15.22
N THR A 299 14.80 11.37 -16.23
CA THR A 299 13.51 10.70 -16.37
C THR A 299 13.59 9.54 -17.35
N LYS A 300 13.53 8.30 -16.86
CA LYS A 300 13.43 7.10 -17.70
C LYS A 300 12.04 7.04 -18.35
N VAL A 301 11.97 6.88 -19.66
CA VAL A 301 10.68 6.70 -20.39
C VAL A 301 10.62 5.40 -21.19
N ALA A 302 11.77 4.77 -21.44
CA ALA A 302 11.90 3.40 -21.95
C ALA A 302 13.26 2.82 -21.53
N ASP A 303 13.49 1.54 -21.81
CA ASP A 303 14.80 0.93 -21.57
C ASP A 303 15.88 1.59 -22.42
N GLY A 304 16.96 2.00 -21.75
CA GLY A 304 18.02 2.79 -22.39
C GLY A 304 17.51 4.11 -22.98
N TYR A 305 16.49 4.74 -22.38
CA TYR A 305 15.93 5.99 -22.88
C TYR A 305 15.52 6.93 -21.75
N PHE A 306 16.33 7.97 -21.54
CA PHE A 306 16.12 8.99 -20.52
C PHE A 306 15.90 10.35 -21.19
N VAL A 307 14.81 11.03 -20.82
CA VAL A 307 14.49 12.36 -21.34
C VAL A 307 15.17 13.43 -20.50
N ARG A 308 15.60 14.50 -21.17
CA ARG A 308 16.27 15.62 -20.52
C ARG A 308 15.42 16.25 -19.43
N LYS A 309 16.08 16.78 -18.42
CA LYS A 309 15.44 17.61 -17.40
C LYS A 309 14.65 18.75 -18.06
N ASP A 310 13.58 19.16 -17.40
CA ASP A 310 12.71 20.27 -17.81
C ASP A 310 11.98 20.08 -19.16
N TYR A 311 12.04 18.91 -19.82
CA TYR A 311 11.33 18.68 -21.09
C TYR A 311 9.82 18.95 -20.97
N TYR A 312 9.21 18.57 -19.84
CA TYR A 312 7.81 18.90 -19.56
C TYR A 312 7.56 20.41 -19.56
N LYS A 313 8.40 21.18 -18.86
CA LYS A 313 8.27 22.63 -18.71
C LYS A 313 8.56 23.36 -20.02
N ASP A 314 9.57 22.92 -20.77
CA ASP A 314 10.07 23.63 -21.94
C ASP A 314 9.33 23.27 -23.23
N VAL A 315 8.80 22.04 -23.31
CA VAL A 315 8.18 21.50 -24.52
C VAL A 315 6.72 21.11 -24.28
N MET A 316 6.45 20.24 -23.31
CA MET A 316 5.10 19.67 -23.17
C MET A 316 4.08 20.73 -22.77
N LEU A 317 4.29 21.44 -21.66
CA LEU A 317 3.36 22.44 -21.15
C LEU A 317 3.10 23.59 -22.13
N PRO A 318 4.13 24.22 -22.75
CA PRO A 318 3.90 25.23 -23.78
C PRO A 318 3.16 24.70 -25.01
N THR A 319 3.40 23.44 -25.39
CA THR A 319 2.66 22.81 -26.49
C THR A 319 1.19 22.62 -26.12
N MET A 320 0.90 22.09 -24.92
CA MET A 320 -0.46 21.90 -24.42
C MET A 320 -1.23 23.21 -24.31
N LEU A 321 -0.59 24.29 -23.85
CA LEU A 321 -1.22 25.61 -23.75
C LEU A 321 -1.61 26.20 -25.11
N LYS A 322 -0.87 25.86 -26.17
CA LYS A 322 -1.11 26.35 -27.55
C LYS A 322 -2.15 25.56 -28.33
N THR A 323 -2.56 24.37 -27.86
CA THR A 323 -3.54 23.56 -28.60
C THR A 323 -4.90 24.27 -28.67
N GLY A 324 -5.70 23.94 -29.68
CA GLY A 324 -7.08 24.40 -29.77
C GLY A 324 -7.95 23.85 -28.63
N VAL A 325 -9.08 24.51 -28.39
CA VAL A 325 -10.21 23.96 -27.62
C VAL A 325 -11.40 23.93 -28.55
N THR A 326 -12.11 22.80 -28.62
CA THR A 326 -13.22 22.62 -29.57
C THR A 326 -14.47 23.43 -29.22
N GLY A 327 -14.52 24.03 -28.01
CA GLY A 327 -15.64 24.86 -27.55
C GLY A 327 -16.94 24.09 -27.27
N CYS A 328 -16.89 22.76 -27.30
CA CYS A 328 -18.01 21.86 -27.03
C CYS A 328 -17.86 21.27 -25.64
N ASP A 329 -18.88 21.36 -24.79
CA ASP A 329 -18.98 20.66 -23.49
C ASP A 329 -19.29 19.16 -23.64
N CYS A 330 -18.94 18.57 -24.79
CA CYS A 330 -19.06 17.15 -25.03
C CYS A 330 -17.92 16.40 -24.36
N TYR A 331 -18.24 15.19 -23.89
CA TYR A 331 -17.24 14.28 -23.36
C TYR A 331 -16.22 13.89 -24.45
N GLN A 332 -14.95 14.15 -24.19
CA GLN A 332 -13.80 13.70 -24.96
C GLN A 332 -12.67 13.34 -24.01
N TYR A 333 -12.41 12.05 -23.88
CA TYR A 333 -11.30 11.54 -23.07
C TYR A 333 -9.99 12.22 -23.48
N SER A 334 -9.31 12.82 -22.50
CA SER A 334 -8.12 13.65 -22.74
C SER A 334 -7.10 13.53 -21.63
N ASP A 335 -5.88 13.14 -21.99
CA ASP A 335 -4.74 13.10 -21.07
C ASP A 335 -4.28 14.51 -20.69
N LEU A 336 -4.50 15.50 -21.56
CA LEU A 336 -4.18 16.90 -21.28
C LEU A 336 -4.94 17.41 -20.05
N SER A 337 -6.18 16.96 -19.84
CA SER A 337 -6.91 17.28 -18.61
C SER A 337 -6.11 16.93 -17.37
N MET A 338 -5.48 15.76 -17.33
CA MET A 338 -4.76 15.29 -16.15
C MET A 338 -3.41 15.97 -15.97
N TYR A 339 -2.72 16.30 -17.06
CA TYR A 339 -1.52 17.14 -16.99
C TYR A 339 -1.85 18.55 -16.45
N PHE A 340 -2.97 19.14 -16.86
CA PHE A 340 -3.40 20.41 -16.28
C PHE A 340 -3.84 20.27 -14.81
N MET A 341 -4.48 19.16 -14.44
CA MET A 341 -4.81 18.91 -13.04
C MET A 341 -3.58 18.73 -12.16
N LYS A 342 -2.48 18.16 -12.67
CA LYS A 342 -1.18 18.23 -12.00
C LYS A 342 -0.79 19.68 -11.71
N GLU A 343 -0.81 20.58 -12.69
CA GLU A 343 -0.48 21.99 -12.47
C GLU A 343 -1.40 22.66 -11.44
N VAL A 344 -2.70 22.33 -11.44
CA VAL A 344 -3.67 22.82 -10.45
C VAL A 344 -3.31 22.33 -9.04
N VAL A 345 -3.10 21.02 -8.86
CA VAL A 345 -2.77 20.41 -7.56
C VAL A 345 -1.47 20.97 -7.02
N GLU A 346 -0.42 21.03 -7.85
CA GLU A 346 0.90 21.52 -7.43
C GLU A 346 0.86 23.00 -7.07
N SER A 347 0.08 23.82 -7.79
CA SER A 347 -0.09 25.24 -7.48
C SER A 347 -0.85 25.48 -6.17
N VAL A 348 -1.87 24.66 -5.89
CA VAL A 348 -2.67 24.78 -4.65
C VAL A 348 -1.91 24.27 -3.43
N THR A 349 -1.10 23.22 -3.59
CA THR A 349 -0.44 22.54 -2.47
C THR A 349 1.00 22.97 -2.26
N ALA A 350 1.61 23.63 -3.25
CA ALA A 350 3.05 23.92 -3.30
C ALA A 350 3.92 22.66 -3.17
N ARG A 351 3.42 21.50 -3.59
CA ARG A 351 4.08 20.20 -3.53
C ARG A 351 3.88 19.45 -4.85
N PRO A 352 4.89 18.70 -5.34
CA PRO A 352 4.71 17.82 -6.49
C PRO A 352 3.55 16.84 -6.28
N LEU A 353 2.76 16.58 -7.33
CA LEU A 353 1.58 15.70 -7.25
C LEU A 353 1.95 14.32 -6.70
N ASN A 354 3.03 13.72 -7.21
CA ASN A 354 3.51 12.41 -6.78
C ASN A 354 3.88 12.39 -5.28
N GLU A 355 4.43 13.47 -4.73
CA GLU A 355 4.74 13.56 -3.31
C GLU A 355 3.48 13.78 -2.46
N TYR A 356 2.55 14.61 -2.95
CA TYR A 356 1.31 14.91 -2.24
C TYR A 356 0.44 13.66 -2.11
N VAL A 357 0.18 12.94 -3.20
CA VAL A 357 -0.58 11.68 -3.14
C VAL A 357 0.11 10.62 -2.27
N GLN A 358 1.44 10.53 -2.32
CA GLN A 358 2.19 9.58 -1.50
C GLN A 358 1.95 9.81 0.00
N THR A 359 2.01 11.07 0.47
CA THR A 359 1.85 11.37 1.90
C THR A 359 0.40 11.42 2.34
N GLU A 360 -0.48 11.99 1.52
CA GLU A 360 -1.86 12.23 1.92
C GLU A 360 -2.77 11.01 1.75
N PHE A 361 -2.40 10.09 0.86
CA PHE A 361 -3.21 8.90 0.57
C PHE A 361 -2.40 7.61 0.72
N TYR A 362 -1.41 7.34 -0.13
CA TYR A 362 -0.80 6.01 -0.22
C TYR A 362 -0.21 5.55 1.12
N ASN A 363 0.55 6.40 1.79
CA ASN A 363 1.13 6.07 3.09
C ASN A 363 0.07 5.87 4.18
N LYS A 364 -0.99 6.69 4.20
CA LYS A 364 -2.06 6.62 5.21
C LYS A 364 -2.96 5.40 5.00
N LEU A 365 -3.25 5.04 3.75
CA LEU A 365 -3.97 3.84 3.35
C LEU A 365 -3.12 2.57 3.48
N GLY A 366 -1.80 2.73 3.62
CA GLY A 366 -0.88 1.61 3.72
C GLY A 366 -0.51 0.97 2.39
N MET A 367 -0.64 1.70 1.28
CA MET A 367 -0.25 1.30 -0.06
C MET A 367 1.26 1.47 -0.21
N GLN A 368 2.03 0.47 0.21
CA GLN A 368 3.50 0.59 0.31
C GLN A 368 4.24 0.35 -1.00
N THR A 369 3.57 -0.25 -1.97
CA THR A 369 4.09 -0.60 -3.29
C THR A 369 3.43 0.20 -4.40
N ALA A 370 2.64 1.23 -4.05
CA ALA A 370 2.07 2.18 -4.99
C ALA A 370 2.88 3.48 -4.95
N GLY A 371 3.24 3.98 -6.13
CA GLY A 371 4.03 5.19 -6.28
C GLY A 371 4.28 5.53 -7.75
N PHE A 372 4.99 6.63 -7.96
CA PHE A 372 5.48 7.07 -9.26
C PHE A 372 6.94 6.67 -9.41
N LEU A 373 7.37 6.40 -10.65
CA LEU A 373 8.75 6.03 -10.99
C LEU A 373 9.69 7.22 -11.06
#